data_AF-A0A839EY16-F1
#
_entry.id   AF-A0A839EY16-F1
#
_cell.length_a   1.000
_cell.length_b   1.000
_cell.length_c   1.000
_cell.angle_alpha   90.00
_cell.angle_beta   90.00
_cell.angle_gamma   90.00
#
_symmetry.space_group_name_H-M   'P 1'
#
loop_
_entity.id
_entity.type
_entity.pdbx_description
1 polymer ?
#
loop_
_entity_poly.entity_id
_entity_poly.type
_entity_poly.pdbx_seq_one_letter_code
_entity_poly.pdbx_strand_id
1 'polypeptide(L)'
;MNTISDEDLVLHHYRDGLEPGELARIDAALAASAELRARRDALLRVLAEVDALPAPVADAGFERRLWRGLEPRLAVRAPRAAWLDRVRDWLDPPRLAWAGAFALALVVGAAFYAGRQSAPGPDEVAQARADATAMRVLDAYVAAHLRATEGVLLTASNSDSRELLDGNRELAASLVDANRLYARAAARAGNGQLADFLRQLEPVLISLANQPASTPVKGNEGLRDYLRSTDLLFQVRATQARLDRNGERRT
;
A
#
# COMPACT_ATOMS: atom_id res chain seq x y z
N MET A 1 -23.83 -9.63 10.05
CA MET A 1 -23.32 -10.98 9.75
C MET A 1 -22.37 -10.82 8.58
N ASN A 2 -21.07 -11.08 8.77
CA ASN A 2 -20.06 -10.86 7.72
C ASN A 2 -20.27 -11.89 6.60
N THR A 3 -20.81 -11.45 5.47
CA THR A 3 -20.99 -12.26 4.26
C THR A 3 -19.63 -12.58 3.66
N ILE A 4 -19.38 -13.85 3.30
CA ILE A 4 -18.15 -14.27 2.61
C ILE A 4 -18.14 -13.65 1.21
N SER A 5 -17.06 -12.92 0.90
CA SER A 5 -16.89 -12.21 -0.36
C SER A 5 -16.30 -13.11 -1.46
N ASP A 6 -16.31 -12.67 -2.72
CA ASP A 6 -15.60 -13.39 -3.80
C ASP A 6 -14.08 -13.35 -3.60
N GLU A 7 -13.55 -12.26 -3.05
CA GLU A 7 -12.14 -12.14 -2.69
C GLU A 7 -11.76 -13.18 -1.63
N ASP A 8 -12.60 -13.39 -0.62
CA ASP A 8 -12.39 -14.43 0.39
C ASP A 8 -12.32 -15.84 -0.24
N LEU A 9 -13.15 -16.10 -1.26
CA LEU A 9 -13.16 -17.39 -1.98
C LEU A 9 -11.92 -17.57 -2.86
N VAL A 10 -11.41 -16.49 -3.45
CA VAL A 10 -10.14 -16.49 -4.21
C VAL A 10 -8.96 -16.74 -3.29
N LEU A 11 -8.88 -16.00 -2.18
CA LEU A 11 -7.83 -16.16 -1.17
C LEU A 11 -7.86 -17.57 -0.56
N HIS A 12 -9.07 -18.11 -0.31
CA HIS A 12 -9.26 -19.49 0.15
C HIS A 12 -8.72 -20.51 -0.86
N HIS A 13 -8.94 -20.29 -2.16
CA HIS A 13 -8.45 -21.17 -3.21
C HIS A 13 -6.91 -21.22 -3.27
N TYR A 14 -6.24 -20.07 -3.22
CA TYR A 14 -4.77 -19.98 -3.25
C TYR A 14 -4.11 -20.24 -1.89
N ARG A 15 -4.91 -20.33 -0.82
CA ARG A 15 -4.46 -20.43 0.58
C ARG A 15 -3.48 -19.31 0.94
N ASP A 16 -3.81 -18.10 0.48
CA ASP A 16 -2.99 -16.92 0.69
C ASP A 16 -3.78 -15.87 1.48
N GLY A 17 -3.10 -15.09 2.32
CA GLY A 17 -3.67 -13.94 3.03
C GLY A 17 -4.77 -14.21 4.07
N LEU A 18 -5.16 -15.47 4.33
CA LEU A 18 -6.20 -15.83 5.31
C LEU A 18 -5.62 -16.46 6.57
N GLU A 19 -6.12 -16.03 7.73
CA GLU A 19 -5.78 -16.66 8.99
C GLU A 19 -6.44 -18.06 9.10
N PRO A 20 -5.87 -19.01 9.89
CA PRO A 20 -6.41 -20.36 10.01
C PRO A 20 -7.89 -20.41 10.45
N GLY A 21 -8.33 -19.46 11.27
CA GLY A 21 -9.72 -19.36 11.71
C GLY A 21 -10.67 -18.90 10.60
N GLU A 22 -10.18 -18.09 9.65
CA GLU A 22 -10.97 -17.62 8.51
C GLU A 22 -11.12 -18.72 7.46
N LEU A 23 -10.07 -19.49 7.22
CA LEU A 23 -10.12 -20.69 6.38
C LEU A 23 -11.18 -21.68 6.89
N ALA A 24 -11.14 -21.99 8.19
CA ALA A 24 -12.12 -22.89 8.81
C ALA A 24 -13.57 -22.36 8.73
N ARG A 25 -13.75 -21.03 8.86
CA ARG A 25 -15.06 -20.38 8.72
C ARG A 25 -15.59 -20.50 7.29
N ILE A 26 -14.74 -20.29 6.29
CA ILE A 26 -15.10 -20.39 4.87
C ILE A 26 -15.41 -21.85 4.52
N ASP A 27 -14.61 -22.80 5.01
CA ASP A 27 -14.87 -24.24 4.84
C ASP A 27 -16.22 -24.65 5.42
N ALA A 28 -16.54 -24.21 6.64
CA ALA A 28 -17.82 -24.50 7.28
C ALA A 28 -19.00 -23.90 6.49
N ALA A 29 -18.85 -22.67 5.97
CA ALA A 29 -19.89 -22.04 5.17
C ALA A 29 -20.08 -22.70 3.80
N LEU A 30 -19.00 -23.15 3.16
CA LEU A 30 -19.05 -23.93 1.91
C LEU A 30 -19.70 -25.31 2.14
N ALA A 31 -19.46 -25.94 3.27
CA ALA A 31 -20.13 -27.19 3.64
C ALA A 31 -21.63 -26.97 3.86
N ALA A 32 -22.03 -25.85 4.46
CA ALA A 32 -23.42 -25.55 4.80
C ALA A 32 -24.26 -24.99 3.64
N SER A 33 -23.66 -24.36 2.63
CA SER A 33 -24.39 -23.66 1.56
C SER A 33 -24.07 -24.21 0.16
N ALA A 34 -25.09 -24.74 -0.51
CA ALA A 34 -25.00 -25.15 -1.92
C ALA A 34 -24.84 -23.96 -2.87
N GLU A 35 -25.48 -22.83 -2.55
CA GLU A 35 -25.39 -21.60 -3.34
C GLU A 35 -23.98 -21.01 -3.31
N LEU A 36 -23.34 -20.98 -2.13
CA LEU A 36 -21.97 -20.50 -1.99
C LEU A 36 -20.98 -21.39 -2.74
N ARG A 37 -21.19 -22.71 -2.74
CA ARG A 37 -20.40 -23.65 -3.56
C ARG A 37 -20.57 -23.39 -5.05
N ALA A 38 -21.80 -23.22 -5.52
CA ALA A 38 -22.05 -22.92 -6.93
C ALA A 38 -21.39 -21.61 -7.36
N ARG A 39 -21.42 -20.57 -6.51
CA ARG A 39 -20.73 -19.29 -6.72
C ARG A 39 -19.21 -19.47 -6.80
N ARG A 40 -18.61 -20.20 -5.83
CA ARG A 40 -17.17 -20.52 -5.85
C ARG A 40 -16.78 -21.29 -7.11
N ASP A 41 -17.53 -22.31 -7.47
CA ASP A 41 -17.21 -23.16 -8.64
C ASP A 41 -17.37 -22.39 -9.97
N ALA A 42 -18.25 -21.38 -10.03
CA ALA A 42 -18.30 -20.45 -11.16
C ALA A 42 -17.05 -19.57 -11.24
N LEU A 43 -16.58 -19.04 -10.10
CA LEU A 43 -15.37 -18.24 -10.03
C LEU A 43 -14.12 -19.04 -10.42
N LEU A 44 -13.98 -20.27 -9.90
CA LEU A 44 -12.84 -21.13 -10.20
C LEU A 44 -12.78 -21.55 -11.68
N ARG A 45 -13.94 -21.65 -12.36
CA ARG A 45 -13.95 -21.89 -13.82
C ARG A 45 -13.32 -20.73 -14.58
N VAL A 46 -13.61 -19.48 -14.21
CA VAL A 46 -13.00 -18.30 -14.83
C VAL A 46 -11.49 -18.26 -14.58
N LEU A 47 -11.04 -18.59 -13.36
CA LEU A 47 -9.61 -18.66 -13.05
C LEU A 47 -8.91 -19.76 -13.87
N ALA A 48 -9.53 -20.92 -14.02
CA ALA A 48 -8.99 -22.02 -14.81
C ALA A 48 -8.80 -21.66 -16.30
N GLU A 49 -9.65 -20.79 -16.86
CA GLU A 49 -9.46 -20.28 -18.22
C GLU A 49 -8.18 -19.44 -18.37
N VAL A 50 -7.81 -18.69 -17.33
CA VAL A 50 -6.57 -17.90 -17.30
C VAL A 50 -5.35 -18.80 -17.11
N ASP A 51 -5.43 -19.77 -16.21
CA ASP A 51 -4.33 -20.73 -15.97
C ASP A 51 -4.06 -21.65 -17.17
N ALA A 52 -5.06 -21.87 -18.03
CA ALA A 52 -4.91 -22.64 -19.26
C ALA A 52 -4.12 -21.88 -20.35
N LEU A 53 -3.86 -20.58 -20.19
CA LEU A 53 -3.05 -19.82 -21.12
C LEU A 53 -1.59 -20.29 -21.06
N PRO A 54 -0.93 -20.48 -22.21
CA PRO A 54 0.46 -20.94 -22.23
C PRO A 54 1.36 -19.93 -21.53
N ALA A 55 2.12 -20.40 -20.54
CA ALA A 55 3.11 -19.57 -19.88
C ALA A 55 4.15 -19.07 -20.90
N PRO A 56 4.48 -17.77 -20.91
CA PRO A 56 5.49 -17.25 -21.81
C PRO A 56 6.85 -17.87 -21.49
N VAL A 57 7.51 -18.42 -22.51
CA VAL A 57 8.85 -18.98 -22.36
C VAL A 57 9.84 -17.82 -22.14
N ALA A 58 10.52 -17.84 -21.00
CA ALA A 58 11.55 -16.85 -20.69
C ALA A 58 12.74 -17.00 -21.65
N ASP A 59 13.25 -15.88 -22.18
CA ASP A 59 14.46 -15.89 -23.00
C ASP A 59 15.72 -16.14 -22.14
N ALA A 60 16.80 -16.59 -22.77
CA ALA A 60 18.07 -16.97 -22.12
C ALA A 60 18.77 -15.82 -21.33
N GLY A 61 18.25 -14.59 -21.36
CA GLY A 61 18.73 -13.45 -20.59
C GLY A 61 17.74 -12.91 -19.55
N PHE A 62 16.53 -13.46 -19.46
CA PHE A 62 15.45 -12.97 -18.60
C PHE A 62 15.89 -12.85 -17.14
N GLU A 63 16.39 -13.94 -16.56
CA GLU A 63 16.84 -13.98 -15.16
C GLU A 63 17.95 -12.96 -14.89
N ARG A 64 18.93 -12.84 -15.79
CA ARG A 64 20.03 -11.87 -15.62
C ARG A 64 19.57 -10.42 -15.71
N ARG A 65 18.53 -10.12 -16.50
CA ARG A 65 17.95 -8.77 -16.58
C ARG A 65 17.08 -8.48 -15.35
N LEU A 66 16.28 -9.46 -14.94
CA LEU A 66 15.46 -9.39 -13.74
C LEU A 66 16.33 -9.17 -12.50
N TRP A 67 17.38 -9.97 -12.34
CA TRP A 67 18.29 -9.90 -11.20
C TRP A 67 19.04 -8.56 -11.15
N ARG A 68 19.57 -8.06 -12.27
CA ARG A 68 20.19 -6.72 -12.35
C ARG A 68 19.23 -5.59 -11.96
N GLY A 69 17.94 -5.74 -12.20
CA GLY A 69 16.93 -4.76 -11.77
C GLY A 69 16.59 -4.84 -10.29
N LEU A 70 16.65 -6.03 -9.70
CA LEU A 70 16.30 -6.30 -8.31
C LEU A 70 17.46 -6.05 -7.34
N GLU A 71 18.68 -6.45 -7.72
CA GLU A 71 19.91 -6.32 -6.93
C GLU A 71 20.08 -4.94 -6.25
N PRO A 72 20.02 -3.81 -6.97
CA PRO A 72 20.18 -2.49 -6.33
C PRO A 72 19.04 -2.14 -5.37
N ARG A 73 17.85 -2.72 -5.55
CA ARG A 73 16.69 -2.48 -4.66
C ARG A 73 16.78 -3.32 -3.38
N LEU A 74 17.47 -4.45 -3.43
CA LEU A 74 17.74 -5.31 -2.27
C LEU A 74 18.96 -4.83 -1.46
N ALA A 75 20.00 -4.33 -2.14
CA ALA A 75 21.23 -3.83 -1.50
C ALA A 75 20.98 -2.65 -0.55
N VAL A 76 19.97 -1.81 -0.83
CA VAL A 76 19.59 -0.67 0.02
C VAL A 76 19.01 -1.11 1.38
N ARG A 77 18.67 -2.38 1.57
CA ARG A 77 18.05 -2.91 2.80
C ARG A 77 19.02 -3.61 3.75
N ALA A 78 20.33 -3.58 3.50
CA ALA A 78 21.34 -4.17 4.37
C ALA A 78 22.17 -3.12 5.15
N PRO A 79 21.72 -2.59 6.29
CA PRO A 79 22.56 -1.81 7.19
C PRO A 79 23.01 -2.69 8.37
N ARG A 80 24.07 -3.52 8.23
CA ARG A 80 24.60 -4.28 9.39
C ARG A 80 26.12 -4.46 9.52
N ALA A 81 26.95 -3.97 8.60
CA ALA A 81 28.41 -4.20 8.71
C ALA A 81 29.20 -3.01 9.30
N ALA A 82 28.85 -1.77 8.96
CA ALA A 82 29.75 -0.62 9.20
C ALA A 82 29.93 -0.16 10.66
N TRP A 83 29.07 -0.61 11.58
CA TRP A 83 29.23 -0.32 13.01
C TRP A 83 30.17 -1.33 13.66
N LEU A 84 30.04 -2.62 13.37
CA LEU A 84 30.82 -3.69 14.01
C LEU A 84 32.32 -3.59 13.69
N ASP A 85 32.67 -3.18 12.47
CA ASP A 85 34.08 -2.97 12.08
C ASP A 85 34.73 -1.83 12.87
N ARG A 86 33.97 -0.77 13.19
CA ARG A 86 34.46 0.39 13.95
C ARG A 86 34.67 0.09 15.44
N VAL A 87 33.97 -0.90 15.99
CA VAL A 87 34.17 -1.35 17.38
C VAL A 87 35.39 -2.28 17.47
N ARG A 88 35.68 -3.03 16.41
CA ARG A 88 36.80 -3.98 16.37
C ARG A 88 38.16 -3.27 16.27
N ASP A 89 38.24 -2.18 15.52
CA ASP A 89 39.47 -1.35 15.43
C ASP A 89 39.81 -0.62 16.75
N TRP A 90 38.81 -0.40 17.62
CA TRP A 90 39.03 0.21 18.94
C TRP A 90 39.49 -0.81 20.00
N LEU A 91 39.43 -2.11 19.67
CA LEU A 91 39.67 -3.22 20.58
C LEU A 91 40.97 -3.97 20.32
N ASP A 92 41.85 -3.50 19.44
CA ASP A 92 43.16 -4.10 19.21
C ASP A 92 44.19 -3.61 20.27
N PRO A 93 44.71 -4.46 21.17
CA PRO A 93 45.80 -4.08 22.06
C PRO A 93 47.07 -4.88 21.74
N PRO A 94 48.23 -4.33 22.11
CA PRO A 94 49.06 -5.13 22.98
C PRO A 94 49.44 -4.28 24.19
N ARG A 95 49.10 -4.77 25.39
CA ARG A 95 49.50 -4.27 26.74
C ARG A 95 48.41 -3.60 27.56
N LEU A 96 47.26 -4.25 27.78
CA LEU A 96 46.43 -3.99 28.97
C LEU A 96 45.90 -5.30 29.54
N ALA A 97 46.82 -6.21 29.84
CA ALA A 97 46.49 -7.40 30.60
C ALA A 97 46.21 -6.98 32.06
N TRP A 98 45.01 -7.33 32.54
CA TRP A 98 44.56 -7.35 33.93
C TRP A 98 43.86 -6.10 34.52
N ALA A 99 44.01 -4.89 33.99
CA ALA A 99 43.24 -3.71 34.49
C ALA A 99 41.95 -3.40 33.72
N GLY A 100 41.82 -3.84 32.45
CA GLY A 100 40.66 -3.52 31.60
C GLY A 100 39.39 -4.33 31.88
N ALA A 101 39.51 -5.50 32.51
CA ALA A 101 38.38 -6.40 32.73
C ALA A 101 37.33 -5.83 33.70
N PHE A 102 37.75 -5.11 34.74
CA PHE A 102 36.83 -4.49 35.71
C PHE A 102 36.13 -3.25 35.13
N ALA A 103 36.85 -2.43 34.35
CA ALA A 103 36.25 -1.28 33.68
C ALA A 103 35.23 -1.70 32.62
N LEU A 104 35.54 -2.76 31.85
CA LEU A 104 34.60 -3.33 30.88
C LEU A 104 33.37 -3.93 31.57
N ALA A 105 33.54 -4.65 32.69
CA ALA A 105 32.42 -5.19 33.45
C ALA A 105 31.51 -4.10 34.03
N LEU A 106 32.07 -2.97 34.49
CA LEU A 106 31.30 -1.83 34.95
C LEU A 106 30.55 -1.12 33.82
N VAL A 107 31.18 -0.93 32.66
CA VAL A 107 30.53 -0.33 31.49
C VAL A 107 29.42 -1.23 30.96
N VAL A 108 29.66 -2.55 30.87
CA VAL A 108 28.65 -3.53 30.47
C VAL A 108 27.52 -3.58 31.49
N GLY A 109 27.82 -3.54 32.79
CA GLY A 109 26.83 -3.52 33.86
C GLY A 109 25.97 -2.26 33.85
N ALA A 110 26.58 -1.08 33.66
CA ALA A 110 25.88 0.19 33.54
C ALA A 110 25.04 0.26 32.26
N ALA A 111 25.56 -0.22 31.13
CA ALA A 111 24.82 -0.31 29.87
C ALA A 111 23.65 -1.29 29.96
N PHE A 112 23.83 -2.43 30.65
CA PHE A 112 22.77 -3.40 30.90
C PHE A 112 21.67 -2.84 31.80
N TYR A 113 22.06 -2.11 32.86
CA TYR A 113 21.11 -1.50 33.79
C TYR A 113 20.34 -0.32 33.17
N ALA A 114 21.02 0.49 32.35
CA ALA A 114 20.40 1.55 31.56
C ALA A 114 19.46 0.96 30.48
N GLY A 115 19.90 -0.07 29.77
CA GLY A 115 19.09 -0.75 28.74
C GLY A 115 17.84 -1.44 29.30
N ARG A 116 17.91 -1.97 30.53
CA ARG A 116 16.75 -2.57 31.22
C ARG A 116 15.68 -1.52 31.59
N GLN A 117 16.08 -0.31 31.94
CA GLN A 117 15.14 0.76 32.34
C GLN A 117 14.61 1.55 31.15
N SER A 118 15.31 1.55 30.02
CA SER A 118 14.89 2.21 28.78
C SER A 118 14.20 1.26 27.79
N ALA A 119 13.94 0.01 28.17
CA ALA A 119 13.14 -0.90 27.36
C ALA A 119 11.69 -0.37 27.33
N PRO A 120 11.14 0.02 26.17
CA PRO A 120 9.76 0.47 26.08
C PRO A 120 8.84 -0.60 26.64
N GLY A 121 7.85 -0.18 27.42
CA GLY A 121 6.92 -1.09 28.06
C GLY A 121 6.17 -1.93 27.01
N PRO A 122 5.71 -3.15 27.36
CA PRO A 122 4.94 -3.99 26.44
C PRO A 122 3.73 -3.23 25.82
N ASP A 123 3.14 -2.30 26.57
CA ASP A 123 2.05 -1.44 26.10
C ASP A 123 2.50 -0.40 25.05
N GLU A 124 3.67 0.22 25.21
CA GLU A 124 4.20 1.17 24.22
C GLU A 124 4.56 0.47 22.90
N VAL A 125 5.12 -0.73 22.99
CA VAL A 125 5.42 -1.54 21.80
C VAL A 125 4.14 -2.02 21.11
N ALA A 126 3.09 -2.35 21.88
CA ALA A 126 1.77 -2.71 21.33
C ALA A 126 1.10 -1.50 20.65
N GLN A 127 1.13 -0.32 21.28
CA GLN A 127 0.60 0.93 20.74
C GLN A 127 1.31 1.31 19.42
N ALA A 128 2.65 1.29 19.40
CA ALA A 128 3.43 1.59 18.20
C ALA A 128 3.15 0.62 17.05
N ARG A 129 2.91 -0.67 17.35
CA ARG A 129 2.49 -1.66 16.34
C ARG A 129 1.08 -1.41 15.83
N ALA A 130 0.15 -1.04 16.71
CA ALA A 130 -1.22 -0.69 16.33
C ALA A 130 -1.25 0.54 15.41
N ASP A 131 -0.50 1.59 15.75
CA ASP A 131 -0.36 2.80 14.95
C ASP A 131 0.28 2.49 13.57
N ALA A 132 1.30 1.64 13.54
CA ALA A 132 1.93 1.21 12.29
C ALA A 132 0.99 0.37 11.40
N THR A 133 0.08 -0.41 11.99
CA THR A 133 -0.94 -1.17 11.26
C THR A 133 -2.05 -0.26 10.75
N ALA A 134 -2.55 0.67 11.57
CA ALA A 134 -3.55 1.65 11.16
C ALA A 134 -3.05 2.52 9.99
N MET A 135 -1.77 2.90 10.01
CA MET A 135 -1.15 3.66 8.94
C MET A 135 -1.01 2.86 7.63
N ARG A 136 -0.73 1.55 7.72
CA ARG A 136 -0.72 0.64 6.54
C ARG A 136 -2.10 0.48 5.93
N VAL A 137 -3.12 0.30 6.77
CA VAL A 137 -4.51 0.21 6.34
C VAL A 137 -4.91 1.52 5.65
N LEU A 138 -4.60 2.67 6.25
CA LEU A 138 -4.84 3.97 5.63
C LEU A 138 -4.17 4.11 4.25
N ASP A 139 -2.89 3.75 4.12
CA ASP A 139 -2.17 3.82 2.85
C ASP A 139 -2.85 2.95 1.76
N ALA A 140 -3.30 1.74 2.10
CA ALA A 140 -4.00 0.84 1.18
C ALA A 140 -5.36 1.40 0.72
N TYR A 141 -6.15 1.94 1.66
CA TYR A 141 -7.43 2.58 1.33
C TYR A 141 -7.24 3.84 0.47
N VAL A 142 -6.20 4.65 0.75
CA VAL A 142 -5.88 5.82 -0.07
C VAL A 142 -5.42 5.40 -1.47
N ALA A 143 -4.60 4.36 -1.60
CA ALA A 143 -4.18 3.85 -2.91
C ALA A 143 -5.37 3.35 -3.75
N ALA A 144 -6.31 2.63 -3.14
CA ALA A 144 -7.55 2.20 -3.80
C ALA A 144 -8.41 3.41 -4.24
N HIS A 145 -8.51 4.44 -3.38
CA HIS A 145 -9.25 5.66 -3.69
C HIS A 145 -8.64 6.46 -4.85
N LEU A 146 -7.31 6.55 -4.91
CA LEU A 146 -6.59 7.21 -6.01
C LEU A 146 -6.80 6.47 -7.33
N ARG A 147 -6.85 5.13 -7.31
CA ARG A 147 -7.16 4.30 -8.49
C ARG A 147 -8.57 4.54 -9.02
N ALA A 148 -9.56 4.67 -8.13
CA ALA A 148 -10.93 5.02 -8.51
C ALA A 148 -11.00 6.42 -9.13
N THR A 149 -10.25 7.38 -8.56
CA THR A 149 -10.13 8.75 -9.09
C THR A 149 -9.48 8.76 -10.48
N GLU A 150 -8.44 7.96 -10.72
CA GLU A 150 -7.80 7.82 -12.03
C GLU A 150 -8.80 7.36 -13.10
N GLY A 151 -9.60 6.33 -12.80
CA GLY A 151 -10.61 5.82 -13.74
C GLY A 151 -11.65 6.88 -14.13
N VAL A 152 -12.13 7.63 -13.14
CA VAL A 152 -13.09 8.72 -13.37
C VAL A 152 -12.48 9.84 -14.24
N LEU A 153 -11.23 10.24 -13.98
CA LEU A 153 -10.50 11.23 -14.78
C LEU A 153 -10.21 10.75 -16.21
N LEU A 154 -9.95 9.45 -16.39
CA LEU A 154 -9.68 8.86 -17.69
C LEU A 154 -10.94 8.77 -18.54
N THR A 155 -12.08 8.42 -17.94
CA THR A 155 -13.39 8.44 -18.59
C THR A 155 -13.79 9.87 -18.94
N ALA A 156 -13.59 10.84 -18.05
CA ALA A 156 -13.91 12.24 -18.30
C ALA A 156 -13.05 12.87 -19.43
N SER A 157 -11.80 12.43 -19.57
CA SER A 157 -10.91 12.94 -20.62
C SER A 157 -11.12 12.30 -22.00
N ASN A 158 -11.61 11.05 -22.05
CA ASN A 158 -11.69 10.28 -23.30
C ASN A 158 -13.12 9.96 -23.78
N SER A 159 -14.17 10.27 -23.02
CA SER A 159 -15.55 9.97 -23.40
C SER A 159 -16.41 11.22 -23.61
N ASP A 160 -17.19 11.22 -24.69
CA ASP A 160 -18.22 12.22 -24.99
C ASP A 160 -19.65 11.67 -24.77
N SER A 161 -19.78 10.46 -24.21
CA SER A 161 -21.08 9.82 -23.95
C SER A 161 -21.75 10.44 -22.73
N ARG A 162 -22.97 10.97 -22.92
CA ARG A 162 -23.74 11.63 -21.86
C ARG A 162 -24.05 10.72 -20.67
N GLU A 163 -24.38 9.46 -20.93
CA GLU A 163 -24.69 8.46 -19.90
C GLU A 163 -23.46 8.13 -19.04
N LEU A 164 -22.29 8.00 -19.67
CA LEU A 164 -21.02 7.78 -18.95
C LEU A 164 -20.60 9.02 -18.15
N LEU A 165 -20.83 10.22 -18.67
CA LEU A 165 -20.53 11.48 -17.97
C LEU A 165 -21.47 11.72 -16.77
N ASP A 166 -22.74 11.33 -16.88
CA ASP A 166 -23.72 11.39 -15.79
C ASP A 166 -23.36 10.39 -14.67
N GLY A 167 -22.99 9.15 -15.01
CA GLY A 167 -22.50 8.16 -14.02
C GLY A 167 -21.17 8.58 -13.38
N ASN A 168 -20.28 9.21 -14.14
CA ASN A 168 -19.02 9.76 -13.61
C ASN A 168 -19.26 10.90 -12.59
N ARG A 169 -20.33 11.68 -12.73
CA ARG A 169 -20.67 12.75 -11.79
C ARG A 169 -21.05 12.21 -10.41
N GLU A 170 -21.89 11.18 -10.39
CA GLU A 170 -22.31 10.53 -9.15
C GLU A 170 -21.11 9.88 -8.43
N LEU A 171 -20.25 9.20 -9.20
CA LEU A 171 -18.99 8.67 -8.70
C LEU A 171 -18.06 9.78 -8.19
N ALA A 172 -17.85 10.87 -8.94
CA ALA A 172 -17.03 12.00 -8.51
C ALA A 172 -17.55 12.64 -7.21
N ALA A 173 -18.87 12.77 -7.04
CA ALA A 173 -19.47 13.29 -5.81
C ALA A 173 -19.14 12.40 -4.61
N SER A 174 -19.26 11.07 -4.74
CA SER A 174 -18.87 10.13 -3.68
C SER A 174 -17.36 10.18 -3.35
N LEU A 175 -16.53 10.45 -4.35
CA LEU A 175 -15.08 10.55 -4.19
C LEU A 175 -14.66 11.83 -3.43
N VAL A 176 -15.41 12.93 -3.52
CA VAL A 176 -15.12 14.17 -2.77
C VAL A 176 -15.17 13.93 -1.25
N ASP A 177 -16.20 13.24 -0.76
CA ASP A 177 -16.36 12.99 0.67
C ASP A 177 -15.30 12.05 1.22
N ALA A 178 -14.97 10.99 0.46
CA ALA A 178 -13.86 10.09 0.77
C ALA A 178 -12.51 10.82 0.79
N ASN A 179 -12.25 11.69 -0.21
CA ASN A 179 -11.02 12.47 -0.31
C ASN A 179 -10.81 13.40 0.90
N ARG A 180 -11.88 14.06 1.37
CA ARG A 180 -11.84 14.89 2.61
C ARG A 180 -11.51 14.06 3.85
N LEU A 181 -12.10 12.88 3.96
CA LEU A 181 -11.85 11.97 5.08
C LEU A 181 -10.38 11.51 5.09
N TYR A 182 -9.85 11.13 3.92
CA TYR A 182 -8.46 10.70 3.79
C TYR A 182 -7.46 11.84 4.01
N ALA A 183 -7.75 13.06 3.55
CA ALA A 183 -6.90 14.22 3.83
C ALA A 183 -6.78 14.49 5.33
N ARG A 184 -7.88 14.38 6.08
CA ARG A 184 -7.88 14.52 7.55
C ARG A 184 -7.13 13.37 8.23
N ALA A 185 -7.29 12.14 7.75
CA ALA A 185 -6.59 10.98 8.27
C ALA A 185 -5.07 11.09 8.04
N ALA A 186 -4.65 11.48 6.84
CA ALA A 186 -3.25 11.71 6.49
C ALA A 186 -2.61 12.82 7.34
N ALA A 187 -3.35 13.91 7.60
CA ALA A 187 -2.88 14.98 8.47
C ALA A 187 -2.68 14.51 9.92
N ARG A 188 -3.61 13.72 10.48
CA ARG A 188 -3.47 13.14 11.82
C ARG A 188 -2.33 12.15 11.92
N ALA A 189 -2.04 11.43 10.85
CA ALA A 189 -0.89 10.52 10.75
C ALA A 189 0.45 11.24 10.55
N GLY A 190 0.48 12.58 10.51
CA GLY A 190 1.68 13.38 10.29
C GLY A 190 2.19 13.39 8.84
N ASN A 191 1.43 12.84 7.89
CA ASN A 191 1.79 12.82 6.48
C ASN A 191 1.27 14.08 5.77
N GLY A 192 1.93 15.22 6.04
CA GLY A 192 1.53 16.52 5.49
C GLY A 192 1.55 16.56 3.95
N GLN A 193 2.55 15.94 3.32
CA GLN A 193 2.66 15.89 1.86
C GLN A 193 1.44 15.20 1.22
N LEU A 194 0.98 14.09 1.80
CA LEU A 194 -0.21 13.39 1.32
C LEU A 194 -1.49 14.20 1.58
N ALA A 195 -1.61 14.81 2.76
CA ALA A 195 -2.76 15.65 3.09
C ALA A 195 -2.86 16.88 2.16
N ASP A 196 -1.74 17.49 1.80
CA ASP A 196 -1.70 18.62 0.85
C ASP A 196 -2.13 18.20 -0.55
N PHE A 197 -1.65 17.04 -1.01
CA PHE A 197 -2.04 16.50 -2.31
C PHE A 197 -3.54 16.19 -2.39
N LEU A 198 -4.09 15.50 -1.39
CA LEU A 198 -5.53 15.21 -1.33
C LEU A 198 -6.37 16.49 -1.29
N ARG A 199 -5.90 17.55 -0.61
CA ARG A 199 -6.54 18.87 -0.65
C ARG A 199 -6.45 19.54 -2.02
N GLN A 200 -5.38 19.33 -2.78
CA GLN A 200 -5.25 19.83 -4.16
C GLN A 200 -6.15 19.08 -5.14
N LEU A 201 -6.47 17.80 -4.87
CA LEU A 201 -7.40 17.01 -5.68
C LEU A 201 -8.87 17.40 -5.46
N GLU A 202 -9.22 17.92 -4.29
CA GLU A 202 -10.61 18.24 -3.94
C GLU A 202 -11.29 19.21 -4.93
N PRO A 203 -10.70 20.36 -5.32
CA PRO A 203 -11.30 21.27 -6.30
C PRO A 203 -11.57 20.61 -7.65
N VAL A 204 -10.73 19.64 -8.06
CA VAL A 204 -10.86 18.92 -9.32
C VAL A 204 -12.01 17.91 -9.27
N LEU A 205 -12.16 17.21 -8.15
CA LEU A 205 -13.28 16.30 -7.93
C LEU A 205 -14.61 17.08 -7.83
N ILE A 206 -14.61 18.25 -7.20
CA ILE A 206 -15.79 19.13 -7.11
C ILE A 206 -16.16 19.70 -8.48
N SER A 207 -15.19 20.10 -9.30
CA SER A 207 -15.48 20.61 -10.65
C SER A 207 -16.08 19.53 -11.54
N LEU A 208 -15.60 18.29 -11.41
CA LEU A 208 -16.12 17.14 -12.13
C LEU A 208 -17.52 16.74 -11.65
N ALA A 209 -17.76 16.75 -10.33
CA ALA A 209 -19.08 16.45 -9.75
C ALA A 209 -20.17 17.47 -10.16
N ASN A 210 -19.78 18.73 -10.42
CA ASN A 210 -20.69 19.82 -10.77
C ASN A 210 -20.73 20.17 -12.27
N GLN A 211 -20.13 19.36 -13.14
CA GLN A 211 -20.05 19.67 -14.57
C GLN A 211 -21.45 19.61 -15.23
N PRO A 212 -21.99 20.67 -15.85
CA PRO A 212 -23.35 20.62 -16.39
C PRO A 212 -23.44 19.68 -17.61
N ALA A 213 -24.44 18.78 -17.62
CA ALA A 213 -24.74 17.85 -18.72
C ALA A 213 -25.05 18.53 -20.07
N SER A 214 -25.18 19.86 -20.07
CA SER A 214 -25.66 20.67 -21.20
C SER A 214 -24.58 21.56 -21.82
N THR A 215 -23.31 21.42 -21.44
CA THR A 215 -22.26 22.32 -21.96
C THR A 215 -21.77 21.82 -23.32
N PRO A 216 -21.89 22.62 -24.41
CA PRO A 216 -21.35 22.24 -25.72
C PRO A 216 -19.84 22.07 -25.60
N VAL A 217 -19.31 21.11 -26.35
CA VAL A 217 -17.91 20.61 -26.49
C VAL A 217 -16.77 21.54 -26.03
N LYS A 218 -16.89 22.87 -26.16
CA LYS A 218 -15.94 23.89 -25.65
C LYS A 218 -15.81 23.96 -24.12
N GLY A 219 -16.83 23.60 -23.34
CA GLY A 219 -16.75 23.57 -21.86
C GLY A 219 -15.89 22.42 -21.33
N ASN A 220 -15.76 21.35 -22.11
CA ASN A 220 -15.03 20.14 -21.75
C ASN A 220 -13.53 20.29 -22.08
N GLU A 221 -13.19 21.14 -23.04
CA GLU A 221 -11.80 21.50 -23.39
C GLU A 221 -11.07 22.13 -22.20
N GLY A 222 -11.69 23.04 -21.45
CA GLY A 222 -11.05 23.69 -20.30
C GLY A 222 -10.65 22.72 -19.17
N LEU A 223 -11.48 21.71 -18.87
CA LEU A 223 -11.14 20.68 -17.87
C LEU A 223 -10.07 19.72 -18.41
N ARG A 224 -10.16 19.33 -19.69
CA ARG A 224 -9.14 18.49 -20.34
C ARG A 224 -7.78 19.20 -20.41
N ASP A 225 -7.77 20.48 -20.74
CA ASP A 225 -6.57 21.32 -20.79
C ASP A 225 -6.00 21.55 -19.38
N TYR A 226 -6.85 21.70 -18.36
CA TYR A 226 -6.41 21.77 -16.97
C TYR A 226 -5.80 20.44 -16.47
N LEU A 227 -6.43 19.30 -16.77
CA LEU A 227 -5.91 17.98 -16.43
C LEU A 227 -4.59 17.68 -17.14
N ARG A 228 -4.46 18.12 -18.40
CA ARG A 228 -3.27 17.93 -19.23
C ARG A 228 -2.14 18.90 -18.88
N SER A 229 -2.44 20.14 -18.48
CA SER A 229 -1.43 21.14 -18.07
C SER A 229 -0.89 20.90 -16.65
N THR A 230 -1.69 20.34 -15.75
CA THR A 230 -1.29 20.11 -14.35
C THR A 230 -0.65 18.72 -14.14
N ASP A 231 -0.57 17.88 -15.18
CA ASP A 231 -0.03 16.51 -15.14
C ASP A 231 -0.64 15.66 -14.01
N LEU A 232 -1.92 15.91 -13.69
CA LEU A 232 -2.60 15.38 -12.51
C LEU A 232 -2.67 13.85 -12.52
N LEU A 233 -2.90 13.25 -13.70
CA LEU A 233 -2.92 11.79 -13.85
C LEU A 233 -1.54 11.17 -13.52
N PHE A 234 -0.46 11.81 -13.94
CA PHE A 234 0.89 11.37 -13.61
C PHE A 234 1.15 11.50 -12.10
N GLN A 235 0.74 12.60 -11.47
CA GLN A 235 0.89 12.79 -10.01
C GLN A 235 0.07 11.78 -9.19
N VAL A 236 -1.17 11.49 -9.60
CA VAL A 236 -2.01 10.45 -8.97
C VAL A 236 -1.32 9.09 -9.07
N ARG A 237 -0.84 8.71 -10.26
CA ARG A 237 -0.15 7.43 -10.49
C ARG A 237 1.18 7.32 -9.74
N ALA A 238 1.96 8.40 -9.70
CA ALA A 238 3.22 8.46 -8.96
C ALA A 238 3.01 8.36 -7.45
N THR A 239 1.96 8.99 -6.93
CA THR A 239 1.58 8.93 -5.51
C THR A 239 1.10 7.54 -5.14
N GLN A 240 0.24 6.93 -5.96
CA GLN A 240 -0.20 5.54 -5.78
C GLN A 240 0.99 4.57 -5.75
N ALA A 241 1.89 4.64 -6.74
CA ALA A 241 3.07 3.78 -6.81
C ALA A 241 4.10 4.00 -5.68
N ARG A 242 3.99 5.12 -4.94
CA ARG A 242 4.80 5.39 -3.73
C ARG A 242 4.13 4.82 -2.48
N LEU A 243 2.79 4.90 -2.38
CA LEU A 243 2.02 4.31 -1.29
C LEU A 243 2.11 2.78 -1.33
N ASP A 244 1.93 2.17 -2.51
CA ASP A 244 2.03 0.72 -2.72
C ASP A 244 3.43 0.20 -2.28
N ARG A 245 4.50 0.88 -2.72
CA ARG A 245 5.89 0.54 -2.32
C ARG A 245 6.18 0.72 -0.84
N ASN A 246 5.53 1.68 -0.18
CA ASN A 246 5.72 1.91 1.25
C ASN A 246 4.98 0.84 2.09
N GLY A 247 3.84 0.35 1.59
CA GLY A 247 3.16 -0.83 2.14
C GLY A 247 4.04 -2.08 2.11
N GLU A 248 4.61 -2.40 0.95
CA GLU A 248 5.50 -3.57 0.73
C GLU A 248 6.82 -3.50 1.51
N ARG A 249 7.34 -2.30 1.78
CA ARG A 249 8.62 -2.14 2.49
C ARG A 249 8.49 -2.22 4.01
N ARG A 250 7.29 -2.21 4.59
CA ARG A 250 7.08 -2.23 6.05
C ARG A 250 6.51 -3.56 6.56
N THR A 251 6.13 -4.46 5.66
CA THR A 251 6.03 -5.90 5.92
C THR A 251 7.42 -6.53 5.99
#